data_AF-A0A914DBL3-F1
#
_entry.id   AF-A0A914DBL3-F1
#
_cell.length_a   1.000
_cell.length_b   1.000
_cell.length_c   1.000
_cell.angle_alpha   90.00
_cell.angle_beta   90.00
_cell.angle_gamma   90.00
#
_symmetry.space_group_name_H-M   'P 1'
#
loop_
_entity.id
_entity.type
_entity.pdbx_description
1 polymer ?
#
loop_
_entity_poly.entity_id
_entity_poly.type
_entity_poly.pdbx_seq_one_letter_code
_entity_poly.pdbx_strand_id
1 'polypeptide(L)'
;MWLTVLMTAECYIHVFFPSQSKAICTKQNVSRSYVLMAAAGMILALIYPLNRTVQFRKVCGSYLVTIHASESELLQTLERFHMIANLILAIIVPLSLLIFMTASIVWRLLIRNSEIGATSR
;
A
#
# COMPACT_ATOMS: atom_id res chain seq x y z
N MET A 1 4.04 1.53 0.33
CA MET A 1 3.55 1.46 -1.07
C MET A 1 2.27 2.26 -1.28
N TRP A 2 1.25 2.14 -0.43
CA TRP A 2 0.02 2.88 -0.66
C TRP A 2 0.14 4.41 -0.54
N LEU A 3 1.03 4.94 0.30
CA LEU A 3 1.30 6.38 0.38
C LEU A 3 1.78 6.97 -0.96
N THR A 4 2.68 6.27 -1.64
CA THR A 4 3.19 6.68 -2.95
C THR A 4 2.11 6.56 -4.02
N VAL A 5 1.21 5.57 -3.92
CA VAL A 5 0.03 5.46 -4.79
C VAL A 5 -0.89 6.66 -4.60
N LEU A 6 -1.16 7.08 -3.35
CA LEU A 6 -2.00 8.25 -3.09
C LEU A 6 -1.38 9.54 -3.63
N MET A 7 -0.08 9.74 -3.39
CA MET A 7 0.64 10.92 -3.91
C MET A 7 0.60 11.00 -5.44
N THR A 8 0.79 9.87 -6.11
CA THR A 8 0.69 9.80 -7.58
C THR A 8 -0.74 9.92 -8.09
N ALA A 9 -1.73 9.44 -7.34
CA ALA A 9 -3.15 9.62 -7.64
C ALA A 9 -3.58 11.09 -7.54
N GLU A 10 -3.12 11.82 -6.53
CA GLU A 10 -3.36 13.27 -6.42
C GLU A 10 -2.78 14.01 -7.64
N CYS A 11 -1.55 13.67 -8.03
CA CYS A 11 -0.92 14.21 -9.24
C CYS A 11 -1.72 13.87 -10.50
N TYR A 12 -2.16 12.61 -10.65
CA TYR A 12 -2.98 12.15 -11.77
C TYR A 12 -4.29 12.94 -11.87
N ILE A 13 -5.04 13.09 -10.77
CA ILE A 13 -6.30 13.84 -10.74
C ILE A 13 -6.05 15.31 -11.08
N HIS A 14 -4.97 15.91 -10.57
CA HIS A 14 -4.65 17.30 -10.85
C HIS A 14 -4.33 17.55 -12.34
N VAL A 15 -3.59 16.63 -12.98
CA VAL A 15 -3.27 16.73 -14.41
C VAL A 15 -4.50 16.46 -15.27
N PHE A 16 -5.33 15.49 -14.90
CA PHE A 16 -6.46 15.07 -15.73
C PHE A 16 -7.72 15.90 -15.55
N PHE A 17 -8.04 16.28 -14.31
CA PHE A 17 -9.26 16.95 -13.88
C PHE A 17 -8.96 18.10 -12.90
N PRO A 18 -8.32 19.19 -13.36
CA PRO A 18 -7.86 20.27 -12.48
C PRO A 18 -9.00 20.95 -11.69
N SER A 19 -10.20 21.06 -12.28
CA SER A 19 -11.38 21.66 -11.62
C SER A 19 -11.90 20.83 -10.45
N GLN A 20 -11.87 19.50 -10.57
CA GLN A 20 -12.34 18.57 -9.54
C GLN A 20 -11.29 18.29 -8.46
N SER A 21 -10.00 18.49 -8.78
CA SER A 21 -8.90 18.23 -7.85
C SER A 21 -9.05 18.97 -6.51
N LYS A 22 -9.49 20.24 -6.55
CA LYS A 22 -9.66 21.07 -5.34
C LYS A 22 -10.82 20.61 -4.45
N ALA A 23 -11.84 19.97 -5.02
CA ALA A 23 -12.98 19.45 -4.26
C ALA A 23 -12.68 18.08 -3.63
N ILE A 24 -11.87 17.26 -4.31
CA ILE A 24 -11.58 15.87 -3.88
C ILE A 24 -10.38 15.83 -2.93
N CYS A 25 -9.29 16.52 -3.26
CA CYS A 25 -8.02 16.52 -2.52
C CYS A 25 -8.02 17.57 -1.38
N THR A 26 -9.08 17.62 -0.58
CA THR A 26 -9.13 18.49 0.60
C THR A 26 -8.28 17.90 1.73
N LYS A 27 -7.68 18.77 2.56
CA LYS A 27 -6.85 18.33 3.72
C LYS A 27 -7.58 17.33 4.63
N GLN A 28 -8.89 17.49 4.78
CA GLN A 28 -9.70 16.60 5.61
C GLN A 28 -9.86 15.20 4.99
N ASN A 29 -10.14 15.10 3.69
CA ASN A 29 -10.26 13.81 3.01
C ASN A 29 -8.92 13.09 2.93
N VAL A 30 -7.85 13.84 2.66
CA VAL A 30 -6.49 13.29 2.65
C VAL A 30 -6.17 12.72 4.03
N SER A 31 -6.34 13.49 5.11
CA SER A 31 -6.11 13.02 6.48
C SER A 31 -6.93 11.76 6.82
N ARG A 32 -8.21 11.71 6.44
CA ARG A 32 -9.05 10.51 6.63
C ARG A 32 -8.50 9.29 5.89
N SER A 33 -8.00 9.47 4.67
CA SER A 33 -7.36 8.40 3.90
C SER A 33 -6.10 7.87 4.62
N TYR A 34 -5.24 8.75 5.11
CA TYR A 34 -4.05 8.37 5.89
C TYR A 34 -4.41 7.54 7.14
N VAL A 35 -5.44 7.94 7.88
CA VAL A 35 -5.91 7.22 9.07
C VAL A 35 -6.42 5.83 8.70
N LEU A 36 -7.22 5.71 7.64
CA LEU A 36 -7.72 4.41 7.17
C LEU A 36 -6.58 3.47 6.76
N MET A 37 -5.57 3.99 6.08
CA MET A 37 -4.41 3.18 5.68
C MET A 37 -3.55 2.75 6.86
N ALA A 38 -3.36 3.63 7.84
CA ALA A 38 -2.66 3.28 9.07
C ALA A 38 -3.40 2.19 9.84
N ALA A 39 -4.73 2.30 9.97
CA ALA A 39 -5.56 1.28 10.62
C ALA A 39 -5.49 -0.06 9.88
N ALA A 40 -5.66 -0.06 8.55
CA ALA A 40 -5.57 -1.29 7.74
C ALA A 40 -4.18 -1.94 7.82
N GLY A 41 -3.11 -1.15 7.76
CA GLY A 41 -1.74 -1.64 7.90
C GLY A 41 -1.47 -2.24 9.28
N MET A 42 -2.00 -1.63 10.34
CA MET A 42 -1.90 -2.16 11.70
C MET A 42 -2.65 -3.48 11.87
N ILE A 43 -3.87 -3.60 11.32
CA ILE A 43 -4.64 -4.86 11.35
C ILE A 43 -3.86 -5.99 10.68
N LEU A 44 -3.26 -5.71 9.52
CA LEU A 44 -2.42 -6.69 8.82
C LEU A 44 -1.19 -7.06 9.65
N ALA A 45 -0.54 -6.09 10.30
CA ALA A 45 0.64 -6.34 11.13
C ALA A 45 0.34 -7.15 12.40
N LEU A 46 -0.86 -7.01 12.98
CA LEU A 46 -1.26 -7.70 14.21
C LEU A 46 -1.44 -9.21 14.04
N ILE A 47 -1.64 -9.71 12.83
CA ILE A 47 -1.82 -11.15 12.57
C ILE A 47 -0.54 -11.94 12.92
N TYR A 48 0.64 -11.33 12.73
CA TYR A 48 1.93 -11.97 13.01
C TYR A 48 2.17 -12.27 14.51
N PRO A 49 2.06 -11.30 15.45
CA PRO A 49 2.21 -11.57 16.88
C PRO A 49 1.06 -12.40 17.46
N LEU A 50 -0.12 -12.42 16.83
CA LEU A 50 -1.22 -13.30 17.25
C LEU A 50 -0.96 -14.77 16.90
N ASN A 51 -0.21 -15.04 15.82
CA ASN A 51 0.09 -16.40 15.38
C ASN A 51 1.39 -16.98 15.99
N ARG A 52 2.35 -16.12 16.34
CA ARG A 52 3.66 -16.55 16.88
C ARG A 52 3.81 -16.21 18.35
N THR A 53 4.17 -17.21 19.15
CA THR A 53 4.53 -17.03 20.56
C THR A 53 6.03 -17.29 20.77
N VAL A 54 6.65 -16.48 21.62
CA VAL A 54 8.09 -16.60 21.94
C VAL A 54 8.21 -17.19 23.33
N GLN A 55 8.90 -18.32 23.44
CA GLN A 55 9.23 -18.94 24.71
C GLN A 55 10.74 -18.80 24.98
N PHE A 56 11.07 -18.38 26.19
CA PHE A 56 12.44 -18.29 26.67
C PHE A 56 12.74 -19.49 27.56
N ARG A 57 13.57 -20.42 27.08
CA ARG A 57 14.01 -21.57 27.87
C ARG A 57 15.46 -21.35 28.28
N LYS A 58 15.72 -21.32 29.59
CA LYS A 58 17.09 -21.24 30.13
C LYS A 58 17.67 -22.65 30.19
N VAL A 59 18.76 -22.89 29.47
CA VAL A 59 19.49 -24.17 29.46
C VAL A 59 20.96 -23.91 29.71
N CYS A 60 21.52 -24.50 30.78
CA CYS A 60 22.94 -24.40 31.14
C CYS A 60 23.53 -22.98 31.12
N GLY A 61 22.80 -21.99 31.65
CA GLY A 61 23.26 -20.60 31.73
C GLY A 61 23.03 -19.76 30.46
N SER A 62 22.68 -20.39 29.33
CA SER A 62 22.31 -19.72 28.09
C SER A 62 20.79 -19.61 27.95
N TYR A 63 20.32 -18.50 27.36
CA TYR A 63 18.90 -18.33 26.99
C TYR A 63 18.69 -18.86 25.58
N LEU A 64 17.84 -19.87 25.44
CA LEU A 64 17.40 -20.41 24.15
C LEU A 64 16.00 -19.87 23.85
N VAL A 65 15.87 -19.20 22.70
CA VAL A 65 14.60 -18.59 22.25
C VAL A 65 13.95 -19.56 21.26
N THR A 66 12.82 -20.15 21.64
CA THR A 66 12.01 -20.99 20.75
C THR A 66 10.76 -20.24 20.32
N ILE A 67 10.52 -20.17 19.02
CA ILE A 67 9.33 -19.55 18.44
C ILE A 67 8.37 -20.67 18.10
N HIS A 68 7.24 -20.73 18.81
CA HIS A 68 6.18 -21.70 18.53
C HIS A 68 5.08 -21.03 17.70
N ALA A 69 4.69 -21.68 16.60
CA ALA A 69 3.50 -21.34 15.84
C ALA A 69 2.31 -22.15 16.37
N SER A 70 1.11 -21.57 16.33
CA SER A 70 -0.11 -22.28 16.73
C SER A 70 -0.38 -23.48 15.79
N GLU A 71 -0.71 -24.65 16.36
CA GLU A 71 -1.00 -25.88 15.60
C GLU A 71 -2.44 -25.94 15.04
N SER A 72 -3.25 -24.92 15.29
CA SER A 72 -4.63 -24.88 14.80
C SER A 72 -4.71 -24.72 13.27
N GLU A 73 -5.42 -25.62 12.59
CA GLU A 73 -5.63 -25.58 11.12
C GLU A 73 -6.23 -24.25 10.63
N LEU A 74 -7.06 -23.61 11.46
CA LEU A 74 -7.67 -22.30 11.15
C LEU A 74 -6.63 -21.16 11.10
N LEU A 75 -5.69 -21.09 12.04
CA LEU A 75 -4.63 -20.06 11.97
C LEU A 75 -3.69 -20.34 10.80
N GLN A 76 -3.43 -21.60 10.47
CA GLN A 76 -2.54 -21.94 9.37
C GLN A 76 -3.14 -21.58 8.00
N THR A 77 -4.44 -21.81 7.80
CA THR A 77 -5.15 -21.37 6.59
C THR A 77 -5.28 -19.85 6.52
N LEU A 78 -5.55 -19.20 7.64
CA LEU A 78 -5.57 -17.73 7.75
C LEU A 78 -4.20 -17.13 7.40
N GLU A 79 -3.10 -17.73 7.86
CA GLU A 79 -1.73 -17.27 7.56
C GLU A 79 -1.42 -17.34 6.06
N ARG A 80 -1.79 -18.45 5.40
CA ARG A 80 -1.65 -18.58 3.95
C ARG A 80 -2.48 -17.53 3.20
N PHE A 81 -3.73 -17.35 3.61
CA PHE A 81 -4.59 -16.33 3.01
C PHE A 81 -4.02 -14.92 3.23
N HIS A 82 -3.56 -14.62 4.44
CA HIS A 82 -2.96 -13.35 4.80
C HIS A 82 -1.69 -13.08 3.97
N MET A 83 -0.82 -14.08 3.78
CA MET A 83 0.36 -13.96 2.94
C MET A 83 0.00 -13.62 1.49
N ILE A 84 -0.98 -14.32 0.90
CA ILE A 84 -1.45 -14.06 -0.46
C ILE A 84 -2.09 -12.67 -0.56
N ALA A 85 -2.97 -12.33 0.38
CA ALA A 85 -3.61 -11.02 0.44
C ALA A 85 -2.59 -9.90 0.57
N ASN A 86 -1.57 -10.07 1.42
CA ASN A 86 -0.50 -9.10 1.59
C ASN A 86 0.35 -8.96 0.32
N LEU A 87 0.68 -10.06 -0.37
CA LEU A 87 1.37 -9.99 -1.67
C LEU A 87 0.58 -9.16 -2.69
N ILE A 88 -0.72 -9.43 -2.81
CA ILE A 88 -1.59 -8.74 -3.78
C ILE A 88 -1.78 -7.27 -3.40
N LEU A 89 -2.17 -7.00 -2.14
CA LEU A 89 -2.53 -5.66 -1.69
C LEU A 89 -1.31 -4.78 -1.40
N ALA A 90 -0.20 -5.32 -0.90
CA ALA A 90 0.97 -4.49 -0.58
C ALA A 90 1.90 -4.27 -1.77
N ILE A 91 1.92 -5.19 -2.75
CA ILE A 91 2.88 -5.18 -3.86
C ILE A 91 2.18 -5.07 -5.22
N ILE A 92 1.39 -6.08 -5.60
CA ILE A 92 0.89 -6.19 -7.00
C ILE A 92 -0.02 -5.02 -7.36
N VAL A 93 -1.02 -4.72 -6.53
CA VAL A 93 -1.99 -3.64 -6.78
C VAL A 93 -1.32 -2.26 -6.73
N PRO A 94 -0.50 -1.91 -5.72
CA PRO A 94 0.21 -0.64 -5.72
C PRO A 94 1.14 -0.42 -6.91
N LEU A 95 1.90 -1.45 -7.32
CA LEU A 95 2.82 -1.32 -8.46
C LEU A 95 2.08 -1.14 -9.78
N SER A 96 1.01 -1.92 -10.01
CA SER A 96 0.23 -1.79 -11.26
C SER A 96 -0.43 -0.41 -11.37
N LEU A 97 -1.02 0.08 -10.28
CA LEU A 97 -1.60 1.43 -10.22
C LEU A 97 -0.54 2.52 -10.42
N LEU A 98 0.63 2.38 -9.81
CA LEU A 98 1.73 3.33 -9.98
C LEU A 98 2.18 3.41 -11.44
N ILE A 99 2.46 2.27 -12.06
CA ILE A 99 2.88 2.21 -13.47
C ILE A 99 1.80 2.83 -14.37
N PHE A 100 0.53 2.47 -14.17
CA PHE A 100 -0.57 2.98 -14.96
C PHE A 100 -0.72 4.52 -14.83
N MET A 101 -0.73 5.05 -13.61
CA MET A 101 -0.90 6.49 -13.38
C MET A 101 0.29 7.29 -13.88
N THR A 102 1.52 6.82 -13.60
CA THR A 102 2.74 7.50 -14.07
C THR A 102 2.85 7.49 -15.59
N ALA A 103 2.60 6.36 -16.25
CA ALA A 103 2.56 6.28 -17.71
C ALA A 103 1.51 7.25 -18.29
N SER A 104 0.34 7.33 -17.67
CA SER A 104 -0.74 8.24 -18.10
C SER A 104 -0.37 9.72 -17.95
N ILE A 105 0.28 10.09 -16.84
CA ILE A 105 0.77 11.45 -16.59
C ILE A 105 1.83 11.83 -17.63
N VAL A 106 2.81 10.94 -17.85
CA VAL A 106 3.88 11.14 -18.84
C VAL A 106 3.31 11.26 -20.24
N TRP A 107 2.39 10.39 -20.63
CA TRP A 107 1.69 10.45 -21.91
C TRP A 107 0.98 11.79 -22.12
N ARG A 108 0.22 12.26 -21.12
CA ARG A 108 -0.52 13.52 -21.23
C ARG A 108 0.38 14.75 -21.24
N LEU A 109 1.44 14.78 -20.43
CA LEU A 109 2.31 15.95 -20.31
C LEU A 109 3.35 16.05 -21.44
N LEU A 110 3.94 14.94 -21.87
CA LEU A 110 5.00 14.97 -22.88
C LEU A 110 4.46 14.89 -24.31
N ILE A 111 3.48 14.02 -24.56
CA ILE A 111 3.07 13.71 -25.94
C ILE A 111 1.94 14.65 -26.37
N ARG A 112 0.84 14.68 -25.61
CA ARG A 112 -0.34 15.46 -26.00
C ARG A 112 -0.11 16.98 -25.98
N ASN A 113 0.61 17.51 -25.00
CA ASN A 113 0.88 18.95 -24.95
C ASN A 113 1.95 19.39 -25.98
N SER A 114 2.87 18.49 -26.37
CA SER A 114 3.84 18.77 -27.44
C SER A 114 3.15 18.92 -28.80
N GLU A 115 2.16 18.08 -29.11
CA GLU A 115 1.37 18.19 -30.34
C GLU A 115 0.56 19.49 -30.43
N ILE A 116 -0.02 19.94 -29.32
CA ILE A 116 -0.76 21.22 -29.24
C ILE A 116 0.19 22.42 -29.38
N GLY A 117 1.39 22.34 -28.81
CA GLY A 117 2.42 23.38 -28.97
C GLY A 117 3.01 23.45 -30.38
N ALA A 118 3.09 22.31 -31.08
CA ALA A 118 3.62 22.23 -32.44
C ALA A 118 2.65 22.71 -33.52
N THR A 119 1.34 22.67 -33.26
CA THR A 119 0.29 23.16 -34.20
C THR A 119 -0.03 24.64 -34.03
N SER A 120 0.52 25.31 -33.01
CA SER A 120 0.32 26.74 -32.74
C SER A 120 1.49 27.64 -33.19
N ARG A 121 2.51 27.08 -33.88
CA ARG A 121 3.55 27.84 -34.58
C ARG A 121 3.34 27.75 -36.08
#